data_AF-A0A819IAQ2-F1
#
_entry.id   AF-A0A819IAQ2-F1
#
_cell.length_a   1.000
_cell.length_b   1.000
_cell.length_c   1.000
_cell.angle_alpha   90.00
_cell.angle_beta   90.00
_cell.angle_gamma   90.00
#
_symmetry.space_group_name_H-M   'P 1'
#
loop_
_entity.id
_entity.type
_entity.pdbx_description
1 polymer ?
#
loop_
_entity_poly.entity_id
_entity_poly.type
_entity_poly.pdbx_seq_one_letter_code
_entity_poly.pdbx_strand_id
1 'polypeptide(L)' 'YKLCKVKSVRMGPKKVPYIITHDARTIRYPDPHIKTNDTVQVDIATGKIQDHIKFDTGLITQLIYKTNLSI' A
#
# COMPACT_ATOMS: atom_id res chain seq x y z
N TYR A 1 -10.95 6.62 -7.40
CA TYR A 1 -9.68 6.05 -6.90
C TYR A 1 -9.64 6.15 -5.38
N LYS A 2 -8.77 5.39 -4.71
CA LYS A 2 -8.54 5.40 -3.26
C LYS A 2 -7.04 5.37 -2.99
N LEU A 3 -6.57 6.14 -2.01
CA LEU A 3 -5.19 6.11 -1.55
C LEU A 3 -5.02 5.01 -0.49
N CYS A 4 -4.09 4.11 -0.75
CA CYS A 4 -3.85 2.93 0.07
C CYS A 4 -2.38 2.92 0.52
N LYS A 5 -2.12 3.09 1.82
CA LYS A 5 -0.80 2.82 2.41
C LYS A 5 -0.42 1.34 2.26
N VAL A 6 0.81 1.08 1.81
CA VAL A 6 1.43 -0.24 1.74
C VAL A 6 1.86 -0.69 3.14
N LYS A 7 1.27 -1.79 3.61
CA LYS A 7 1.55 -2.38 4.93
C LYS A 7 2.77 -3.30 4.89
N SER A 8 2.91 -4.10 3.83
CA SER A 8 4.09 -4.95 3.62
C SER A 8 4.22 -5.40 2.18
N VAL A 9 5.44 -5.49 1.69
CA VAL A 9 5.80 -6.14 0.42
C VAL A 9 6.26 -7.57 0.72
N ARG A 10 5.73 -8.57 0.02
CA ARG A 10 6.07 -9.98 0.22
C ARG A 10 6.20 -10.72 -1.11
N MET A 11 6.94 -11.83 -1.08
CA MET A 11 7.04 -12.75 -2.19
C MET A 11 6.12 -13.94 -1.95
N GLY A 12 5.29 -14.25 -2.95
CA GLY A 12 4.36 -15.37 -2.94
C GLY A 12 4.96 -16.64 -3.52
N PRO A 13 4.18 -17.73 -3.57
CA PRO A 13 4.58 -18.94 -4.27
C PRO A 13 4.94 -18.62 -5.72
N LYS A 14 5.91 -19.35 -6.27
CA LYS A 14 6.50 -19.07 -7.60
C LYS A 14 7.18 -17.71 -7.74
N LYS A 15 7.71 -17.16 -6.64
CA LYS A 15 8.43 -15.87 -6.61
C LYS A 15 7.59 -14.71 -7.19
N VAL A 16 6.27 -14.73 -6.98
CA VAL A 16 5.40 -13.64 -7.44
C VAL A 16 5.41 -12.51 -6.40
N PRO A 17 5.88 -11.30 -6.72
CA PRO A 17 5.81 -10.18 -5.80
C PRO A 17 4.36 -9.72 -5.60
N TYR A 18 3.98 -9.42 -4.37
CA TYR A 18 2.70 -8.79 -4.05
C TYR A 18 2.83 -7.84 -2.86
N ILE A 19 1.99 -6.81 -2.86
CA ILE A 19 1.84 -5.90 -1.71
C ILE A 19 0.55 -6.18 -0.96
N ILE A 20 0.60 -5.97 0.35
CA ILE A 20 -0.57 -5.93 1.22
C ILE A 20 -0.78 -4.48 1.62
N THR A 21 -1.97 -3.96 1.37
CA THR A 21 -2.37 -2.60 1.78
C THR A 21 -3.06 -2.61 3.15
N HIS A 22 -3.16 -1.44 3.79
CA HIS A 22 -3.88 -1.29 5.06
C HIS A 22 -5.38 -1.61 4.94
N ASP A 23 -5.95 -1.46 3.73
CA ASP A 23 -7.33 -1.80 3.37
C ASP A 23 -7.53 -3.31 3.13
N ALA A 24 -6.58 -4.15 3.59
CA ALA A 24 -6.56 -5.60 3.39
C ALA A 24 -6.56 -6.08 1.93
N ARG A 25 -6.30 -5.20 0.95
CA ARG A 25 -6.15 -5.59 -0.46
C ARG A 25 -4.76 -6.17 -0.72
N THR A 26 -4.71 -7.26 -1.49
CA THR A 26 -3.48 -7.86 -2.01
C THR A 26 -3.34 -7.55 -3.50
N ILE A 27 -2.28 -6.85 -3.88
CA ILE A 27 -2.05 -6.47 -5.27
C ILE A 27 -0.78 -7.17 -5.77
N ARG A 28 -0.93 -7.98 -6.82
CA ARG A 28 0.15 -8.77 -7.42
C ARG A 28 0.88 -7.93 -8.48
N TYR A 29 2.17 -8.20 -8.66
CA TYR A 29 3.04 -7.50 -9.62
C TYR A 29 3.03 -5.97 -9.42
N PRO A 30 3.31 -5.48 -8.20
CA PRO A 30 3.54 -4.05 -7.98
C PRO A 30 4.81 -3.59 -8.69
N ASP A 31 4.92 -2.27 -8.92
CA ASP A 31 6.17 -1.66 -9.37
C ASP A 31 7.32 -1.97 -8.38
N PRO A 32 8.52 -2.36 -8.85
CA PRO A 32 9.68 -2.65 -8.00
C PRO A 32 10.11 -1.49 -7.07
N HIS A 33 9.76 -0.24 -7.40
CA HIS A 33 10.11 0.93 -6.59
C HIS A 33 9.22 1.09 -5.35
N ILE A 34 8.06 0.41 -5.30
CA ILE A 34 7.12 0.49 -4.18
C ILE A 34 7.66 -0.27 -2.97
N LYS A 35 7.79 0.44 -1.85
CA LYS A 35 8.27 -0.08 -0.57
C LYS A 35 7.19 -0.01 0.51
N THR A 36 7.48 -0.65 1.64
CA THR A 36 6.64 -0.55 2.83
C THR A 36 6.51 0.92 3.27
N ASN A 37 5.31 1.33 3.68
CA ASN A 37 4.90 2.70 4.03
C ASN A 37 4.63 3.67 2.88
N ASP A 38 4.94 3.31 1.63
CA ASP A 38 4.52 4.11 0.48
C ASP A 38 3.00 4.12 0.34
N THR A 39 2.48 5.09 -0.42
CA THR A 39 1.06 5.21 -0.71
C THR A 39 0.82 4.86 -2.17
N VAL A 40 -0.11 3.94 -2.44
CA VAL A 40 -0.53 3.59 -3.80
C VAL A 40 -1.93 4.13 -4.10
N GLN A 41 -2.10 4.73 -5.26
CA GLN A 41 -3.39 5.14 -5.79
C GLN A 41 -4.02 3.94 -6.50
N VAL A 42 -5.11 3.42 -5.92
CA VAL A 42 -5.81 2.25 -6.43
C VAL A 42 -7.12 2.70 -7.07
N ASP A 43 -7.40 2.21 -8.27
CA ASP A 43 -8.72 2.36 -8.86
C ASP A 43 -9.73 1.43 -8.18
N ILE A 44 -10.90 1.95 -7.81
CA ILE A 44 -11.89 1.22 -7.01
C ILE A 44 -12.59 0.16 -7.86
N ALA A 45 -12.81 0.45 -9.15
CA ALA A 45 -13.50 -0.46 -10.06
C ALA A 45 -12.59 -1.63 -10.48
N THR A 46 -11.36 -1.33 -10.87
CA THR A 46 -10.43 -2.36 -11.38
C THR A 46 -9.52 -2.99 -10.33
N GLY A 47 -9.33 -2.33 -9.18
CA GLY A 47 -8.39 -2.76 -8.14
C GLY A 47 -6.91 -2.64 -8.53
N LYS A 48 -6.61 -1.99 -9.66
CA LYS A 48 -5.25 -1.79 -10.16
C LYS A 48 -4.62 -0.53 -9.59
N ILE A 49 -3.29 -0.51 -9.51
CA ILE A 49 -2.51 0.67 -9.13
C ILE A 49 -2.45 1.58 -10.36
N GLN A 50 -2.82 2.84 -10.18
CA GLN A 50 -2.66 3.89 -11.19
C GLN A 50 -1.32 4.62 -11.02
N ASP A 51 -0.99 4.95 -9.77
CA ASP A 51 0.22 5.69 -9.42
C ASP A 51 0.68 5.35 -7.99
N HIS A 52 1.92 5.71 -7.64
CA HIS A 52 2.48 5.52 -6.30
C HIS A 52 3.29 6.73 -5.85
N ILE A 53 3.19 7.03 -4.55
CA ILE A 53 3.88 8.13 -3.89
C ILE A 53 4.82 7.52 -2.85
N LYS A 54 6.12 7.75 -3.04
CA LYS A 54 7.18 7.32 -2.12
C LYS A 54 7.06 8.07 -0.79
N PHE A 55 7.29 7.38 0.31
CA PHE A 55 7.40 8.01 1.63
C PHE A 55 8.79 8.66 1.77
N ASP A 56 8.82 9.99 1.74
CA ASP A 56 10.04 10.80 1.85
C ASP A 56 9.80 12.10 2.65
N THR A 57 10.88 12.78 3.03
CA THR A 57 10.79 14.06 3.75
C THR A 57 10.23 15.17 2.87
N GLY A 58 9.41 16.06 3.45
CA GLY A 58 8.83 17.20 2.73
C GLY A 58 7.50 16.90 2.00
N LEU A 59 6.99 15.67 2.08
CA LEU A 59 5.66 15.31 1.57
C LEU A 59 4.58 15.51 2.64
N ILE A 60 3.37 15.87 2.18
CA ILE A 60 2.20 15.99 3.05
C ILE A 60 1.74 14.57 3.41
N THR A 61 1.66 14.28 4.71
CA THR A 61 1.23 12.96 5.20
C THR A 61 0.06 13.12 6.16
N GLN A 62 -0.89 12.20 6.08
CA GLN A 62 -1.99 12.13 7.04
C GLN A 62 -1.58 11.24 8.21
N LEU A 63 -1.69 11.78 9.43
CA LEU A 63 -1.42 11.03 10.64
C LEU A 63 -2.69 10.27 11.07
N ILE A 64 -2.56 8.95 11.22
CA ILE A 64 -3.65 8.08 11.66
C ILE A 64 -3.29 7.55 13.05
N TYR A 65 -4.11 7.86 14.05
CA TYR A 65 -3.96 7.35 15.40
C TYR A 65 -4.66 5.98 15.52
N LYS A 66 -4.03 5.03 16.22
CA LYS A 66 -4.69 3.80 16.67
C LYS A 66 -4.58 3.75 18.19
N THR A 67 -5.70 3.91 18.89
CA THR A 67 -5.78 3.61 20.31
C THR A 67 -5.85 2.09 20.47
N ASN A 68 -5.18 1.56 21.50
CA ASN A 68 -5.38 0.17 21.93
C ASN A 68 -6.78 0.09 22.55
N LEU A 69 -7.80 -0.12 21.72
CA LEU A 69 -9.11 -0.55 22.21
C LEU A 69 -8.97 -2.03 22.60
N SER A 70 -8.61 -2.27 23.85
CA SER A 70 -8.80 -3.56 24.51
C SER A 70 -10.29 -3.66 24.86
N ILE A 71 -11.05 -4.40 24.06
CA ILE A 71 -12.37 -4.92 24.44
C ILE A 71 -12.25 -6.43 24.41
#